data_AF-A0A1B1ZP52-F1
#
_entry.id   AF-A0A1B1ZP52-F1
#
_cell.length_a   1.000
_cell.length_b   1.000
_cell.length_c   1.000
_cell.angle_alpha   90.00
_cell.angle_beta   90.00
_cell.angle_gamma   90.00
#
_symmetry.space_group_name_H-M   'P 1'
#
loop_
_entity.id
_entity.type
_entity.pdbx_description
1 polymer ?
#
loop_
_entity_poly.entity_id
_entity_poly.type
_entity_poly.pdbx_seq_one_letter_code
_entity_poly.pdbx_strand_id
1 'polypeptide(L)'
;MIRGSRVADRAAVPRTRTIQVREIPEDVYVVIRARARAGGRSIRSYMRDVVVDVASRPTADEVFAAMDEVNRSASSPVVTRAAVIADLAELRR
;
A
#
# COMPACT_ATOMS: atom_id res chain seq x y z
N MET A 1 -37.47 28.39 -1.22
CA MET A 1 -37.14 26.97 -1.47
C MET A 1 -35.63 26.85 -1.67
N ILE A 2 -34.88 26.31 -0.72
CA ILE A 2 -33.46 25.96 -0.92
C ILE A 2 -33.28 24.52 -0.47
N ARG A 3 -33.09 23.61 -1.44
CA ARG A 3 -32.77 22.21 -1.17
C ARG A 3 -31.26 22.11 -1.07
N GLY A 4 -30.75 22.15 0.16
CA GLY A 4 -29.35 21.83 0.45
C GLY A 4 -29.10 20.36 0.14
N SER A 5 -28.56 20.07 -1.04
CA SER A 5 -28.00 18.76 -1.36
C SER A 5 -26.66 18.63 -0.66
N ARG A 6 -26.67 17.98 0.51
CA ARG A 6 -25.50 17.32 1.08
C ARG A 6 -24.95 16.38 0.00
N VAL A 7 -23.85 16.77 -0.63
CA VAL A 7 -22.97 15.80 -1.29
C VAL A 7 -22.32 15.04 -0.15
N ALA A 8 -23.01 14.00 0.32
CA ALA A 8 -22.41 13.00 1.18
C ALA A 8 -21.27 12.38 0.36
N ASP A 9 -20.04 12.58 0.83
CA ASP A 9 -18.86 11.85 0.40
C ASP A 9 -19.16 10.35 0.56
N ARG A 10 -19.59 9.72 -0.54
CA ARG A 10 -19.93 8.31 -0.57
C ARG A 10 -18.60 7.58 -0.61
N ALA A 11 -18.11 7.19 0.56
CA ALA A 11 -16.91 6.36 0.73
C ALA A 11 -16.83 5.33 -0.41
N ALA A 12 -15.76 5.41 -1.20
CA ALA A 12 -15.58 4.59 -2.38
C ALA A 12 -15.73 3.11 -2.01
N VAL A 13 -16.68 2.42 -2.67
CA VAL A 13 -16.88 0.98 -2.43
C VAL A 13 -15.59 0.26 -2.81
N PRO A 14 -14.97 -0.52 -1.91
CA PRO A 14 -13.72 -1.21 -2.21
C PRO A 14 -13.95 -2.19 -3.37
N ARG A 15 -13.12 -2.08 -4.42
CA ARG A 15 -13.20 -2.94 -5.59
C ARG A 15 -12.52 -4.27 -5.31
N THR A 16 -13.30 -5.31 -5.05
CA THR A 16 -12.79 -6.67 -4.84
C THR A 16 -12.37 -7.30 -6.18
N ARG A 17 -11.16 -7.89 -6.22
CA ARG A 17 -10.67 -8.69 -7.35
C ARG A 17 -10.51 -10.16 -6.93
N THR A 18 -10.63 -11.08 -7.88
CA THR A 18 -10.43 -12.52 -7.66
C THR A 18 -9.13 -12.96 -8.31
N ILE A 19 -8.31 -13.72 -7.57
CA ILE A 19 -7.09 -14.37 -8.06
C ILE A 19 -7.34 -15.88 -8.05
N GLN A 20 -6.94 -16.58 -9.12
CA GLN A 20 -6.91 -18.03 -9.18
C GLN A 20 -5.46 -18.50 -9.18
N VAL A 21 -5.11 -19.33 -8.21
CA VAL A 21 -3.80 -20.00 -8.13
C VAL A 21 -4.01 -21.45 -8.55
N ARG A 22 -3.22 -21.92 -9.52
CA ARG A 22 -3.34 -23.25 -10.13
C ARG A 22 -2.09 -24.08 -9.86
N GLU A 23 -2.20 -25.38 -10.08
CA GLU A 23 -1.06 -26.31 -10.05
C GLU A 23 -0.29 -26.30 -8.72
N ILE A 24 -1.01 -26.16 -7.61
CA ILE A 24 -0.41 -26.25 -6.28
C ILE A 24 -0.05 -27.72 -6.01
N PRO A 25 1.22 -28.03 -5.69
CA PRO A 25 1.61 -29.37 -5.27
C PRO A 25 0.77 -29.87 -4.09
N GLU A 26 0.42 -31.16 -4.08
CA GLU A 26 -0.50 -31.74 -3.09
C GLU A 26 0.02 -31.58 -1.66
N ASP A 27 1.32 -31.77 -1.44
CA ASP A 27 1.98 -31.59 -0.14
C ASP A 27 1.83 -30.16 0.39
N VAL A 28 2.01 -29.15 -0.48
CA VAL A 28 1.80 -27.74 -0.14
C VAL A 28 0.33 -27.47 0.17
N TYR A 29 -0.59 -28.02 -0.62
CA TYR A 29 -2.02 -27.88 -0.38
C TYR A 29 -2.43 -28.44 0.99
N VAL A 30 -1.92 -29.62 1.36
CA VAL A 30 -2.17 -30.27 2.66
C VAL A 30 -1.72 -29.37 3.81
N VAL A 31 -0.53 -28.78 3.72
CA VAL A 31 0.00 -27.86 4.74
C VAL A 31 -0.88 -26.62 4.88
N ILE A 32 -1.25 -25.98 3.77
CA ILE A 32 -2.12 -24.79 3.78
C ILE A 32 -3.47 -25.13 4.41
N ARG A 33 -4.07 -26.25 4.01
CA ARG A 33 -5.36 -26.71 4.52
C ARG A 33 -5.31 -27.00 6.02
N ALA A 34 -4.23 -27.61 6.50
CA ALA A 34 -4.02 -27.87 7.93
C ALA A 34 -3.91 -26.56 8.73
N ARG A 35 -3.11 -25.60 8.26
CA ARG A 35 -2.96 -24.28 8.90
C ARG A 35 -4.28 -23.50 8.95
N ALA A 36 -5.05 -23.50 7.86
CA ALA A 36 -6.36 -22.85 7.83
C ALA A 36 -7.32 -23.46 8.87
N ARG A 37 -7.35 -24.80 8.98
CA ARG A 37 -8.18 -25.51 9.96
C ARG A 37 -7.77 -25.26 11.41
N ALA A 38 -6.47 -25.21 11.69
CA ALA A 38 -5.96 -24.89 13.03
C ALA A 38 -6.48 -23.53 13.53
N GLY A 39 -6.71 -22.57 12.62
CA GLY A 39 -7.33 -21.28 12.93
C GLY A 39 -8.86 -21.24 12.83
N GLY A 40 -9.55 -22.35 12.53
CA GLY A 40 -11.00 -22.38 12.32
C GLY A 40 -11.47 -21.66 11.05
N ARG A 41 -10.60 -21.54 10.04
CA ARG A 41 -10.83 -20.73 8.84
C ARG A 41 -11.04 -21.58 7.60
N SER A 42 -11.84 -21.08 6.67
CA SER A 42 -11.84 -21.62 5.30
C SER A 42 -10.49 -21.33 4.62
N ILE A 43 -10.07 -22.22 3.71
CA ILE A 43 -8.83 -22.04 2.94
C ILE A 43 -8.82 -20.73 2.15
N ARG A 44 -9.98 -20.33 1.60
CA ARG A 44 -10.14 -19.06 0.89
C ARG A 44 -9.89 -17.86 1.81
N SER A 45 -10.46 -17.88 3.01
CA SER A 45 -10.24 -16.80 3.99
C SER A 45 -8.77 -16.73 4.38
N TYR A 46 -8.16 -17.87 4.71
CA TYR A 46 -6.74 -17.96 5.06
C TYR A 46 -5.83 -17.40 3.96
N MET A 47 -6.02 -17.84 2.71
CA MET A 47 -5.19 -17.38 1.59
C MET A 47 -5.38 -15.91 1.27
N ARG A 48 -6.59 -15.36 1.45
CA ARG A 48 -6.81 -13.91 1.29
C ARG A 48 -5.94 -13.11 2.25
N ASP A 49 -5.88 -13.51 3.52
CA ASP A 49 -5.06 -12.79 4.50
C ASP A 49 -3.58 -12.93 4.19
N VAL A 50 -3.12 -14.10 3.76
CA VAL A 50 -1.74 -14.28 3.30
C VAL A 50 -1.42 -13.32 2.14
N VAL A 51 -2.30 -13.20 1.15
CA VAL A 51 -2.12 -12.27 0.02
C VAL A 51 -2.12 -10.81 0.49
N VAL A 52 -3.01 -10.45 1.41
CA VAL A 52 -3.06 -9.09 1.98
C VAL A 52 -1.78 -8.78 2.75
N ASP A 53 -1.29 -9.72 3.55
CA ASP A 53 -0.07 -9.56 4.35
C ASP A 53 1.16 -9.39 3.44
N VAL A 54 1.28 -10.21 2.40
CA VAL A 54 2.35 -10.09 1.39
C VAL A 54 2.33 -8.72 0.71
N ALA A 55 1.14 -8.17 0.42
CA ALA A 55 1.00 -6.86 -0.22
C ALA A 55 1.00 -5.68 0.77
N SER A 56 1.06 -5.92 2.08
CA SER A 56 0.88 -4.88 3.09
C SER A 56 2.05 -3.92 3.19
N ARG A 57 3.22 -4.32 2.68
CA ARG A 57 4.45 -3.54 2.73
C ARG A 57 5.19 -3.62 1.39
N PRO A 58 5.82 -2.52 0.94
CA PRO A 58 6.69 -2.55 -0.22
C PRO A 58 7.92 -3.41 0.06
N THR A 59 8.42 -4.04 -0.99
CA THR A 59 9.73 -4.68 -1.01
C THR A 59 10.85 -3.65 -0.95
N ALA A 60 12.07 -4.09 -0.60
CA ALA A 60 13.23 -3.20 -0.59
C ALA A 60 13.48 -2.59 -1.97
N ASP A 61 13.35 -3.37 -3.03
CA ASP A 61 13.53 -2.91 -4.41
C ASP A 61 12.51 -1.85 -4.80
N GLU A 62 11.24 -2.02 -4.41
CA GLU A 62 10.20 -1.01 -4.62
C GLU A 62 10.47 0.28 -3.85
N VAL A 63 11.03 0.17 -2.64
CA VAL A 63 11.44 1.35 -1.85
C VAL A 63 12.58 2.09 -2.54
N PHE A 64 13.63 1.39 -3.00
CA PHE A 64 14.74 2.03 -3.70
C PHE A 64 14.28 2.67 -5.03
N ALA A 65 13.44 1.99 -5.79
CA ALA A 65 12.86 2.54 -7.01
C ALA A 65 12.04 3.81 -6.73
N ALA A 66 11.26 3.82 -5.64
CA ALA A 66 10.52 5.01 -5.22
C ALA A 66 11.44 6.17 -4.81
N MET A 67 12.56 5.89 -4.12
CA MET A 67 13.55 6.91 -3.76
C MET A 67 14.23 7.52 -5.00
N ASP A 68 14.62 6.69 -5.96
CA ASP A 68 15.21 7.15 -7.21
C ASP A 68 14.25 8.01 -8.02
N GLU A 69 12.97 7.64 -8.04
CA GLU A 69 11.94 8.43 -8.71
C GLU A 69 11.73 9.79 -8.03
N VAL A 70 11.72 9.84 -6.70
CA VAL A 70 11.68 11.10 -5.95
C VAL A 70 12.91 11.96 -6.25
N ASN A 71 14.11 11.39 -6.28
CA ASN A 71 15.33 12.12 -6.60
C ASN A 71 15.34 12.68 -8.03
N ARG A 72 14.82 11.92 -8.99
CA ARG A 72 14.72 12.34 -10.40
C ARG A 72 13.66 13.42 -10.59
N SER A 73 12.53 13.28 -9.91
CA SER A 73 11.43 14.25 -9.94
C SER A 73 11.78 15.54 -9.20
N ALA A 74 12.65 15.44 -8.19
CA ALA A 74 13.27 16.57 -7.52
C ALA A 74 14.32 17.22 -8.43
N SER A 75 13.88 17.82 -9.53
CA SER A 75 14.66 18.82 -10.26
C SER A 75 14.67 20.14 -9.47
N SER A 76 15.13 20.11 -8.22
CA SER A 76 15.44 21.32 -7.46
C SER A 76 16.96 21.50 -7.43
N PRO A 77 17.46 22.74 -7.56
CA PRO A 77 18.89 23.01 -7.50
C PRO A 77 19.43 22.50 -6.17
N VAL A 78 20.72 22.14 -6.13
CA VAL A 78 21.43 21.70 -4.93
C VAL A 78 21.03 22.59 -3.75
N VAL A 79 20.19 22.06 -2.86
CA VAL A 79 19.69 22.81 -1.70
C VAL A 79 20.85 22.91 -0.73
N THR A 80 21.44 24.09 -0.66
CA THR A 80 22.56 24.35 0.25
C THR A 80 22.04 24.74 1.62
N ARG A 81 22.80 24.38 2.66
CA ARG A 81 22.49 24.77 4.05
C ARG A 81 22.32 26.28 4.20
N ALA A 82 23.11 27.08 3.48
CA ALA A 82 23.02 28.54 3.51
C ALA A 82 21.68 29.05 2.94
N ALA A 83 21.19 28.46 1.85
CA ALA A 83 19.92 28.82 1.25
C ALA A 83 18.73 28.53 2.20
N VAL A 84 18.74 27.37 2.86
CA VAL A 84 17.69 27.01 3.85
C VAL A 84 17.68 27.99 5.03
N ILE A 85 18.86 28.38 5.54
CA ILE A 85 18.95 29.33 6.65
C ILE A 85 18.42 30.70 6.24
N ALA A 86 18.70 31.14 5.01
CA ALA A 86 18.21 32.41 4.49
C ALA A 86 16.68 32.42 4.37
N ASP A 87 16.09 31.37 3.79
CA ASP A 87 14.63 31.22 3.66
C ASP A 87 13.92 31.21 5.02
N LEU A 88 14.45 30.44 5.99
CA LEU A 88 13.91 30.40 7.35
C LEU A 88 14.01 31.74 8.09
N ALA A 89 15.06 32.52 7.83
CA ALA A 89 15.19 33.85 8.42
C ALA A 89 14.17 34.85 7.83
N GLU A 90 13.79 34.66 6.57
CA GLU A 90 12.79 35.47 5.87
C GLU A 90 11.37 35.18 6.37
N LEU A 91 11.04 33.91 6.64
CA LEU A 91 9.74 33.49 7.21
C LEU A 91 9.50 33.97 8.65
N ARG A 92 10.55 34.38 9.38
CA ARG A 92 10.46 34.82 10.78
C ARG A 92 10.32 36.35 10.93
N ARG A 93 10.36 37.12 9.84
CA ARG A 93 10.05 38.56 9.85
C ARG A 93 8.54 38.82 9.79
#